data_AF-A0A085W7D8-F1
#
_entry.id   AF-A0A085W7D8-F1
#
_cell.length_a   1.000
_cell.length_b   1.000
_cell.length_c   1.000
_cell.angle_alpha   90.00
_cell.angle_beta   90.00
_cell.angle_gamma   90.00
#
_symmetry.space_group_name_H-M   'P 1'
#
loop_
_entity.id
_entity.type
_entity.pdbx_description
1 polymer ?
#
loop_
_entity_poly.entity_id
_entity_poly.type
_entity_poly.pdbx_seq_one_letter_code
_entity_poly.pdbx_strand_id
1 'polypeptide(L)'
;MASMLHEGLLVLFRNRPRLAPELLQDALGLTLPVWSEARVESAEFTQVVPTEYRADLVILLSNGQPIFAIVVEVQLSRDEDKRKSWPLYLTSLRSRVGCPTALLVVAPDAAIAKWCAQPIELGHPGFTLQPLVAGPDSIPVVVDKQAAEQDPELAVLSAMAHGQREEVGAAIAQAVIGASRGLDADRSSFYVDLAVSSLSEAARRALEALMKSGSYEYQTEFVGQWIAKGRQEGLQEGLQEGLQEGLQQGLQQGLHDGELTALFEVLDARGLEVDDSTRERLRACTDLSQLKLWLRKAVTVDSVQELFTPGPAPKPAGRKASKQGRSTKSPKSRTKR
;
A
#
# COMPACT_ATOMS: atom_id res chain seq x y z
N MET A 1 29.19 9.46 -37.09
CA MET A 1 29.23 8.10 -37.67
C MET A 1 29.91 7.18 -36.67
N ALA A 2 29.29 6.08 -36.28
CA ALA A 2 29.96 5.06 -35.48
C ALA A 2 31.15 4.49 -36.26
N SER A 3 32.26 4.23 -35.57
CA SER A 3 33.45 3.68 -36.22
C SER A 3 33.21 2.23 -36.65
N MET A 4 33.90 1.76 -37.71
CA MET A 4 33.84 0.35 -38.15
C MET A 4 34.13 -0.62 -37.00
N LEU A 5 35.05 -0.25 -36.10
CA LEU A 5 35.37 -1.00 -34.90
C LEU A 5 34.18 -1.09 -33.93
N HIS A 6 33.47 0.02 -33.69
CA HIS A 6 32.29 0.04 -32.82
C HIS A 6 31.19 -0.88 -33.35
N GLU A 7 30.84 -0.75 -34.65
CA GLU A 7 29.84 -1.61 -35.28
C GLU A 7 30.26 -3.07 -35.30
N GLY A 8 31.53 -3.35 -35.60
CA GLY A 8 32.10 -4.69 -35.57
C GLY A 8 31.96 -5.36 -34.19
N LEU A 9 32.23 -4.62 -33.11
CA LEU A 9 32.04 -5.13 -31.74
C LEU A 9 30.57 -5.42 -31.42
N LEU A 10 29.63 -4.55 -31.81
CA LEU A 10 28.20 -4.78 -31.62
C LEU A 10 27.71 -6.03 -32.37
N VAL A 11 28.23 -6.30 -33.58
CA VAL A 11 27.89 -7.49 -34.37
C VAL A 11 28.26 -8.78 -33.62
N LEU A 12 29.37 -8.81 -32.87
CA LEU A 12 29.74 -9.99 -32.07
C LEU A 12 28.66 -10.35 -31.04
N PHE A 13 28.17 -9.34 -30.30
CA PHE A 13 27.11 -9.53 -29.31
C PHE A 13 25.76 -9.86 -29.94
N ARG A 14 25.43 -9.25 -31.10
CA ARG A 14 24.19 -9.58 -31.82
C ARG A 14 24.19 -11.02 -32.34
N ASN A 15 25.32 -11.51 -32.87
CA ASN A 15 25.44 -12.87 -33.40
C ASN A 15 25.46 -13.94 -32.30
N ARG A 16 26.03 -13.64 -31.13
CA ARG A 16 26.04 -14.55 -29.97
C ARG A 16 25.73 -13.79 -28.67
N PRO A 17 24.45 -13.58 -28.33
CA PRO A 17 24.08 -12.82 -27.12
C PRO A 17 24.60 -13.41 -25.80
N ARG A 18 24.83 -14.74 -25.75
CA ARG A 18 25.43 -15.42 -24.58
C ARG A 18 26.84 -14.93 -24.24
N LEU A 19 27.54 -14.29 -25.18
CA LEU A 19 28.85 -13.70 -24.93
C LEU A 19 28.81 -12.64 -23.81
N ALA A 20 27.73 -11.87 -23.69
CA ALA A 20 27.61 -10.84 -22.66
C ALA A 20 27.60 -11.40 -21.23
N PRO A 21 26.71 -12.34 -20.85
CA PRO A 21 26.73 -12.92 -19.50
C PRO A 21 28.01 -13.73 -19.22
N GLU A 22 28.58 -14.42 -20.22
CA GLU A 22 29.86 -15.13 -20.09
C GLU A 22 31.01 -14.16 -19.73
N LEU A 23 31.13 -13.02 -20.44
CA LEU A 23 32.14 -12.00 -20.10
C LEU A 23 31.91 -11.38 -18.73
N LEU A 24 30.66 -11.11 -18.35
CA LEU A 24 30.33 -10.58 -17.03
C LEU A 24 30.74 -11.55 -15.92
N GLN A 25 30.51 -12.85 -16.07
CA GLN A 25 30.86 -13.86 -15.07
C GLN A 25 32.37 -14.19 -15.08
N ASP A 26 32.89 -14.63 -16.22
CA ASP A 26 34.21 -15.26 -16.30
C ASP A 26 35.34 -14.23 -16.30
N ALA A 27 35.14 -13.09 -16.96
CA ALA A 27 36.17 -12.06 -17.09
C ALA A 27 36.03 -10.93 -16.05
N LEU A 28 34.80 -10.58 -15.67
CA LEU A 28 34.52 -9.45 -14.78
C LEU A 28 34.07 -9.87 -13.37
N GLY A 29 33.88 -11.18 -13.11
CA GLY A 29 33.59 -11.70 -11.78
C GLY A 29 32.19 -11.38 -11.23
N LEU A 30 31.26 -10.94 -12.09
CA LEU A 30 29.90 -10.63 -11.68
C LEU A 30 29.07 -11.91 -11.54
N THR A 31 28.48 -12.13 -10.37
CA THR A 31 27.53 -13.22 -10.18
C THR A 31 26.18 -12.83 -10.80
N LEU A 32 25.73 -13.61 -11.80
CA LEU A 32 24.41 -13.43 -12.42
C LEU A 32 23.40 -14.45 -11.85
N PRO A 33 22.10 -14.12 -11.83
CA PRO A 33 21.05 -15.07 -11.48
C PRO A 33 21.01 -16.25 -12.45
N VAL A 34 20.35 -17.35 -12.08
CA VAL A 34 20.14 -18.50 -12.98
C VAL A 34 19.36 -18.05 -14.22
N TRP A 35 19.89 -18.35 -15.41
CA TRP A 35 19.31 -17.96 -16.69
C TRP A 35 19.29 -19.13 -17.68
N SER A 36 18.29 -19.16 -18.57
CA SER A 36 18.12 -20.23 -19.59
C SER A 36 18.37 -19.76 -21.02
N GLU A 37 18.19 -18.46 -21.29
CA GLU A 37 18.28 -17.87 -22.62
C GLU A 37 18.86 -16.45 -22.53
N ALA A 38 19.60 -16.04 -23.56
CA ALA A 38 20.02 -14.66 -23.78
C ALA A 38 19.59 -14.25 -25.21
N ARG A 39 18.86 -13.15 -25.33
CA ARG A 39 18.31 -12.65 -26.60
C ARG A 39 18.58 -11.16 -26.75
N VAL A 40 18.64 -10.70 -28.00
CA VAL A 40 18.77 -9.27 -28.31
C VAL A 40 17.38 -8.65 -28.23
N GLU A 41 17.25 -7.59 -27.45
CA GLU A 41 16.06 -6.73 -27.39
C GLU A 41 16.36 -5.38 -28.05
N SER A 42 15.33 -4.55 -28.23
CA SER A 42 15.52 -3.18 -28.73
C SER A 42 16.47 -2.40 -27.83
N ALA A 43 17.46 -1.74 -28.42
CA ALA A 43 18.34 -0.80 -27.73
C ALA A 43 17.72 0.60 -27.59
N GLU A 44 16.56 0.82 -28.21
CA GLU A 44 15.79 2.04 -28.04
C GLU A 44 14.97 1.95 -26.76
N PHE A 45 15.17 2.91 -25.85
CA PHE A 45 14.40 3.04 -24.62
C PHE A 45 13.11 3.85 -24.86
N THR A 46 12.47 3.65 -26.01
CA THR A 46 11.24 4.36 -26.40
C THR A 46 10.03 3.73 -25.70
N GLN A 47 9.19 4.56 -25.09
CA GLN A 47 7.93 4.11 -24.48
C GLN A 47 6.79 4.34 -25.48
N VAL A 48 6.14 3.25 -25.90
CA VAL A 48 5.07 3.26 -26.92
C VAL A 48 3.85 4.06 -26.48
N VAL A 49 3.64 4.16 -25.17
CA VAL A 49 2.74 5.12 -24.53
C VAL A 49 3.63 6.05 -23.71
N PRO A 50 3.53 7.39 -23.84
CA PRO A 50 4.20 8.32 -22.93
C PRO A 50 3.67 8.03 -21.53
N THR A 51 4.36 7.17 -20.80
CA THR A 51 4.05 6.97 -19.40
C THR A 51 4.68 8.17 -18.74
N GLU A 52 3.86 9.18 -18.45
CA GLU A 52 4.33 10.38 -17.79
C GLU A 52 4.75 10.02 -16.36
N TYR A 53 6.01 9.64 -16.23
CA TYR A 53 6.72 9.48 -14.98
C TYR A 53 6.86 10.85 -14.33
N ARG A 54 5.82 11.25 -13.59
CA ARG A 54 5.78 12.51 -12.84
C ARG A 54 6.30 12.26 -11.44
N ALA A 55 7.44 12.86 -11.15
CA ALA A 55 7.81 13.10 -9.76
C ALA A 55 6.86 14.13 -9.15
N ASP A 56 6.63 14.07 -7.85
CA ASP A 56 5.72 15.01 -7.18
C ASP A 56 6.27 16.45 -7.27
N LEU A 57 7.58 16.61 -7.03
CA LEU A 57 8.27 17.89 -7.16
C LEU A 57 9.75 17.70 -7.51
N VAL A 58 10.31 18.65 -8.27
CA VAL A 58 11.75 18.74 -8.55
C VAL A 58 12.26 20.11 -8.18
N ILE A 59 13.31 20.16 -7.37
CA ILE A 59 14.00 21.38 -6.94
C ILE A 59 15.39 21.40 -7.57
N LEU A 60 15.73 22.48 -8.28
CA LEU A 60 17.05 22.66 -8.89
C LEU A 60 17.85 23.73 -8.15
N LEU A 61 19.02 23.35 -7.63
CA LEU A 61 19.98 24.27 -7.04
C LEU A 61 20.92 24.79 -8.12
N SER A 62 21.10 26.11 -8.18
CA SER A 62 21.91 26.77 -9.20
C SER A 62 22.80 27.87 -8.62
N ASN A 63 23.99 28.01 -9.19
CA ASN A 63 24.90 29.15 -8.95
C ASN A 63 25.41 29.65 -10.31
N GLY A 64 24.51 30.27 -11.09
CA GLY A 64 24.74 30.61 -12.50
C GLY A 64 24.66 29.43 -13.48
N GLN A 65 24.82 28.19 -12.99
CA GLN A 65 24.57 26.93 -13.69
C GLN A 65 23.93 25.91 -12.72
N PRO A 66 23.22 24.89 -13.22
CA PRO A 66 22.74 23.77 -12.41
C PRO A 66 23.89 23.07 -11.65
N ILE A 67 23.81 22.99 -10.32
CA ILE A 67 24.84 22.33 -9.49
C ILE A 67 24.34 21.07 -8.79
N PHE A 68 23.03 20.98 -8.53
CA PHE A 68 22.40 19.83 -7.89
C PHE A 68 20.90 19.84 -8.14
N ALA A 69 20.25 18.69 -8.23
CA ALA A 69 18.79 18.60 -8.27
C ALA A 69 18.24 17.61 -7.24
N ILE A 70 17.06 17.90 -6.71
CA ILE A 70 16.38 17.11 -5.70
C ILE A 70 15.03 16.69 -6.27
N VAL A 71 14.79 15.40 -6.34
CA VAL A 71 13.45 14.83 -6.55
C VAL A 71 12.81 14.71 -5.18
N VAL A 72 11.68 15.37 -4.97
CA VAL A 72 10.90 15.30 -3.73
C VAL A 72 9.67 14.46 -3.99
N GLU A 73 9.44 13.47 -3.14
CA GLU A 73 8.31 12.55 -3.21
C GLU A 73 7.62 12.51 -1.85
N VAL A 74 6.30 12.59 -1.83
CA VAL A 74 5.50 12.48 -0.61
C VAL A 74 4.84 11.10 -0.59
N GLN A 75 5.12 10.32 0.46
CA GLN A 75 4.61 8.96 0.56
C GLN A 75 3.77 8.77 1.83
N LEU A 76 2.49 8.44 1.63
CA LEU A 76 1.50 8.22 2.71
C LEU A 76 1.13 6.74 2.88
N SER A 77 1.51 5.88 1.94
CA SER A 77 1.22 4.44 1.96
C SER A 77 2.33 3.66 1.26
N ARG A 78 2.30 2.32 1.27
CA ARG A 78 3.29 1.54 0.50
C ARG A 78 2.89 1.49 -0.97
N ASP A 79 3.85 1.76 -1.85
CA ASP A 79 3.68 1.66 -3.30
C ASP A 79 4.91 0.99 -3.91
N GLU A 80 4.80 -0.31 -4.21
CA GLU A 80 5.91 -1.10 -4.74
C GLU A 80 6.40 -0.61 -6.12
N ASP A 81 5.57 0.09 -6.89
CA ASP A 81 5.98 0.62 -8.19
C ASP A 81 6.94 1.82 -8.05
N LYS A 82 6.88 2.55 -6.93
CA LYS A 82 7.84 3.62 -6.63
C LYS A 82 9.29 3.13 -6.56
N ARG A 83 9.51 1.88 -6.13
CA ARG A 83 10.86 1.26 -6.11
C ARG A 83 11.45 1.12 -7.52
N LYS A 84 10.60 1.09 -8.56
CA LYS A 84 11.02 1.08 -9.97
C LYS A 84 11.15 2.49 -10.53
N SER A 85 10.22 3.39 -10.19
CA SER A 85 10.17 4.74 -10.78
C SER A 85 11.19 5.71 -10.19
N TRP A 86 11.49 5.62 -8.89
CA TRP A 86 12.46 6.53 -8.23
C TRP A 86 13.88 6.48 -8.84
N PRO A 87 14.49 5.30 -9.08
CA PRO A 87 15.76 5.23 -9.80
C PRO A 87 15.71 5.87 -11.21
N LEU A 88 14.58 5.70 -11.90
CA LEU A 88 14.37 6.30 -13.21
C LEU A 88 14.32 7.83 -13.11
N TYR A 89 13.60 8.39 -12.13
CA TYR A 89 13.52 9.84 -11.93
C TYR A 89 14.90 10.46 -11.75
N LEU A 90 15.75 9.86 -10.90
CA LEU A 90 17.09 10.38 -10.63
C LEU A 90 18.00 10.33 -11.86
N THR A 91 18.00 9.21 -12.58
CA THR A 91 18.89 9.01 -13.72
C THR A 91 18.43 9.82 -14.93
N SER A 92 17.12 9.90 -15.19
CA SER A 92 16.54 10.76 -16.22
C SER A 92 16.75 12.25 -15.92
N LEU A 93 16.52 12.69 -14.67
CA LEU A 93 16.74 14.08 -14.28
C LEU A 93 18.21 14.45 -14.45
N ARG A 94 19.14 13.62 -13.94
CA ARG A 94 20.59 13.84 -14.07
C ARG A 94 21.01 13.99 -15.53
N SER A 95 20.50 13.13 -16.43
CA SER A 95 20.79 13.23 -17.86
C SER A 95 20.30 14.54 -18.47
N ARG A 96 19.16 15.07 -17.99
CA ARG A 96 18.58 16.32 -18.48
C ARG A 96 19.30 17.55 -17.96
N VAL A 97 19.66 17.58 -16.68
CA VAL A 97 20.21 18.79 -16.02
C VAL A 97 21.74 18.80 -15.92
N GLY A 98 22.41 17.69 -16.20
CA GLY A 98 23.87 17.61 -16.25
C GLY A 98 24.59 17.71 -14.89
N CYS A 99 23.86 17.71 -13.77
CA CYS A 99 24.40 17.79 -12.42
C CYS A 99 23.93 16.61 -11.55
N PRO A 100 24.57 16.34 -10.39
CA PRO A 100 24.15 15.28 -9.48
C PRO A 100 22.72 15.46 -8.98
N THR A 101 22.05 14.35 -8.71
CA THR A 101 20.65 14.32 -8.27
C THR A 101 20.49 13.48 -7.01
N ALA A 102 19.54 13.84 -6.14
CA ALA A 102 19.15 13.05 -4.97
C ALA A 102 17.64 12.91 -4.86
N LEU A 103 17.21 11.85 -4.17
CA LEU A 103 15.82 11.58 -3.83
C LEU A 103 15.60 11.92 -2.36
N LEU A 104 14.67 12.83 -2.11
CA LEU A 104 14.09 13.10 -0.79
C LEU A 104 12.67 12.55 -0.76
N VAL A 105 12.39 11.65 0.18
CA VAL A 105 11.05 11.14 0.45
C VAL A 105 10.55 11.72 1.76
N VAL A 106 9.38 12.37 1.75
CA VAL A 106 8.70 12.84 2.96
C VAL A 106 7.64 11.81 3.33
N ALA A 107 7.79 11.20 4.50
CA ALA A 107 6.92 10.13 4.99
C ALA A 107 6.60 10.37 6.49
N PRO A 108 5.51 11.08 6.81
CA PRO A 108 5.16 11.41 8.19
C PRO A 108 4.81 10.20 9.06
N ASP A 109 4.46 9.06 8.47
CA ASP A 109 4.26 7.80 9.21
C ASP A 109 5.57 7.02 9.37
N ALA A 110 5.86 6.53 10.58
CA ALA A 110 7.11 5.84 10.88
C ALA A 110 7.28 4.50 10.14
N ALA A 111 6.19 3.76 9.92
CA ALA A 111 6.24 2.48 9.22
C ALA A 111 6.45 2.69 7.70
N ILE A 112 5.84 3.73 7.13
CA ILE A 112 6.07 4.14 5.74
C ILE A 112 7.49 4.66 5.56
N ALA A 113 7.97 5.55 6.45
CA ALA A 113 9.33 6.07 6.40
C ALA A 113 10.38 4.95 6.41
N LYS A 114 10.22 3.96 7.28
CA LYS A 114 11.12 2.79 7.35
C LYS A 114 11.09 1.93 6.08
N TRP A 115 9.92 1.81 5.45
CA TRP A 115 9.78 1.10 4.16
C TRP A 115 10.43 1.89 3.03
N CYS A 116 10.20 3.21 2.95
CA CYS A 116 10.83 4.08 1.96
C CYS A 116 12.35 4.08 2.08
N ALA A 117 12.89 3.97 3.30
CA ALA A 117 14.33 3.95 3.57
C ALA A 117 15.01 2.62 3.19
N GLN A 118 14.30 1.61 2.71
CA GLN A 118 14.94 0.36 2.30
C GLN A 118 15.76 0.55 1.02
N PRO A 119 17.03 0.06 0.99
CA PRO A 119 17.86 0.13 -0.21
C PRO A 119 17.16 -0.45 -1.44
N ILE A 120 17.42 0.13 -2.61
CA ILE A 120 16.95 -0.34 -3.91
C ILE A 120 18.17 -0.78 -4.72
N GLU A 121 18.35 -2.10 -4.81
CA GLU A 121 19.41 -2.71 -5.61
C GLU A 121 18.99 -2.79 -7.09
N LEU A 122 19.75 -2.15 -7.98
CA LEU A 122 19.45 -2.15 -9.43
C LEU A 122 20.18 -3.28 -10.19
N GLY A 123 20.99 -4.07 -9.50
CA GLY A 123 21.76 -5.18 -10.06
C GLY A 123 23.12 -4.81 -10.65
N HIS A 124 23.43 -3.53 -10.85
CA HIS A 124 24.79 -3.10 -11.24
C HIS A 124 25.70 -2.94 -10.00
N PRO A 125 26.96 -3.41 -10.03
CA PRO A 125 27.89 -3.28 -8.91
C PRO A 125 28.03 -1.83 -8.42
N GLY A 126 27.87 -1.63 -7.11
CA GLY A 126 27.94 -0.30 -6.49
C GLY A 126 26.75 0.61 -6.80
N PHE A 127 25.75 0.16 -7.56
CA PHE A 127 24.57 0.94 -7.87
C PHE A 127 23.37 0.50 -7.03
N THR A 128 23.38 0.96 -5.78
CA THR A 128 22.25 0.84 -4.86
C THR A 128 21.73 2.24 -4.55
N LEU A 129 20.45 2.48 -4.80
CA LEU A 129 19.82 3.72 -4.37
C LEU A 129 19.40 3.57 -2.90
N GLN A 130 19.91 4.45 -2.06
CA GLN A 130 19.48 4.62 -0.69
C GLN A 130 18.61 5.89 -0.61
N PRO A 131 17.27 5.79 -0.52
CA PRO A 131 16.42 6.97 -0.41
C PRO A 131 16.73 7.78 0.86
N LEU A 132 16.76 9.11 0.74
CA LEU A 132 16.86 10.00 1.89
C LEU A 132 15.46 10.27 2.40
N VAL A 133 15.14 9.88 3.63
CA VAL A 133 13.77 9.93 4.14
C VAL A 133 13.64 10.94 5.29
N ALA A 134 12.73 11.89 5.13
CA ALA A 134 12.24 12.77 6.19
C ALA A 134 10.98 12.14 6.80
N GLY A 135 11.11 11.57 8.00
CA GLY A 135 10.00 10.96 8.74
C GLY A 135 10.10 11.30 10.24
N PRO A 136 9.30 10.67 11.11
CA PRO A 136 9.22 11.04 12.53
C PRO A 136 10.53 11.03 13.31
N ASP A 137 11.54 10.27 12.88
CA ASP A 137 12.83 10.24 13.59
C ASP A 137 13.74 11.42 13.19
N SER A 138 13.52 12.03 12.01
CA SER A 138 14.32 13.14 11.49
C SER A 138 13.59 14.49 11.52
N ILE A 139 12.26 14.49 11.54
CA ILE A 139 11.44 15.67 11.74
C ILE A 139 11.42 16.00 13.24
N PRO A 140 11.76 17.23 13.66
CA PRO A 140 11.78 17.61 15.06
C PRO A 140 10.37 17.88 15.59
N VAL A 141 10.17 17.68 16.90
CA VAL A 141 8.98 18.15 17.62
C VAL A 141 9.07 19.67 17.83
N VAL A 142 8.18 20.42 17.19
CA VAL A 142 8.09 21.88 17.29
C VAL A 142 6.89 22.27 18.14
N VAL A 143 7.14 22.54 19.43
CA VAL A 143 6.13 23.07 20.38
C VAL A 143 6.39 24.52 20.78
N ASP A 144 7.59 25.04 20.47
CA ASP A 144 7.94 26.42 20.76
C ASP A 144 7.32 27.36 19.73
N LYS A 145 6.67 28.42 20.22
CA LYS A 145 5.94 29.36 19.37
C LYS A 145 6.89 30.15 18.47
N GLN A 146 8.04 30.58 18.98
CA GLN A 146 8.98 31.39 18.22
C GLN A 146 9.64 30.55 17.11
N ALA A 147 9.99 29.30 17.41
CA ALA A 147 10.49 28.35 16.42
C ALA A 147 9.43 28.09 15.32
N ALA A 148 8.16 27.93 15.68
CA ALA A 148 7.07 27.77 14.71
C ALA A 148 6.84 29.04 13.86
N GLU A 149 6.96 30.24 14.44
CA GLU A 149 6.88 31.50 13.70
C GLU A 149 8.06 31.68 12.72
N GLN A 150 9.25 31.17 13.07
CA GLN A 150 10.44 31.22 12.22
C GLN A 150 10.38 30.22 11.06
N ASP A 151 9.84 29.02 11.31
CA ASP A 151 9.70 27.97 10.30
C ASP A 151 8.31 27.30 10.38
N PRO A 152 7.28 27.95 9.80
CA PRO A 152 5.91 27.44 9.81
C PRO A 152 5.76 26.09 9.09
N GLU A 153 6.48 25.89 7.98
CA GLU A 153 6.46 24.66 7.20
C GLU A 153 6.98 23.47 8.01
N LEU A 154 8.09 23.66 8.75
CA LEU A 154 8.62 22.63 9.65
C LEU A 154 7.67 22.35 10.83
N ALA A 155 7.00 23.38 11.36
CA ALA A 155 6.00 23.20 12.42
C ALA A 155 4.80 22.38 11.94
N VAL A 156 4.35 22.59 10.70
CA VAL A 156 3.29 21.77 10.07
C VAL A 156 3.77 20.33 9.87
N LEU A 157 4.99 20.12 9.35
CA LEU A 157 5.56 18.77 9.23
C LEU A 157 5.70 18.06 10.58
N SER A 158 6.06 18.79 11.63
CA SER A 158 6.07 18.31 13.01
C SER A 158 4.66 17.86 13.44
N ALA A 159 3.61 18.64 13.13
CA ALA A 159 2.24 18.26 13.42
C ALA A 159 1.84 16.98 12.67
N MET A 160 2.22 16.85 11.39
CA MET A 160 1.94 15.65 10.59
C MET A 160 2.66 14.40 11.12
N ALA A 161 3.90 14.56 11.60
CA ALA A 161 4.72 13.44 12.09
C ALA A 161 4.45 13.05 13.55
N HIS A 162 3.93 13.97 14.37
CA HIS A 162 3.83 13.81 15.81
C HIS A 162 2.47 14.15 16.41
N GLY A 163 1.52 14.66 15.61
CA GLY A 163 0.20 15.09 16.06
C GLY A 163 -0.63 13.99 16.72
N GLN A 164 -0.38 12.74 16.35
CA GLN A 164 -1.02 11.57 16.94
C GLN A 164 -0.51 11.23 18.36
N ARG A 165 0.62 11.81 18.80
CA ARG A 165 1.18 11.58 20.15
C ARG A 165 0.42 12.42 21.16
N GLU A 166 -0.15 11.76 22.17
CA GLU A 166 -1.02 12.39 23.16
C GLU A 166 -0.30 13.50 23.97
N GLU A 167 0.99 13.32 24.25
CA GLU A 167 1.75 14.20 25.13
C GLU A 167 2.12 15.54 24.47
N VAL A 168 2.25 15.57 23.14
CA VAL A 168 2.80 16.74 22.42
C VAL A 168 1.89 17.25 21.30
N GLY A 169 0.97 16.44 20.77
CA GLY A 169 0.19 16.78 19.59
C GLY A 169 -0.59 18.10 19.72
N ALA A 170 -1.27 18.30 20.87
CA ALA A 170 -2.03 19.53 21.13
C ALA A 170 -1.12 20.77 21.21
N ALA A 171 0.06 20.65 21.81
CA ALA A 171 1.02 21.75 21.93
C ALA A 171 1.64 22.11 20.58
N ILE A 172 1.95 21.13 19.73
CA ILE A 172 2.44 21.35 18.36
C ILE A 172 1.37 22.08 17.55
N ALA A 173 0.12 21.61 17.56
CA ALA A 173 -0.97 22.27 16.84
C ALA A 173 -1.19 23.71 17.33
N GLN A 174 -1.12 23.94 18.65
CA GLN A 174 -1.18 25.29 19.20
C GLN A 174 -0.05 26.19 18.66
N ALA A 175 1.18 25.67 18.58
CA ALA A 175 2.32 26.40 18.02
C ALA A 175 2.10 26.74 16.54
N VAL A 176 1.61 25.78 15.73
CA VAL A 176 1.27 26.01 14.31
C VAL A 176 0.20 27.09 14.18
N ILE A 177 -0.91 26.99 14.92
CA ILE A 177 -1.99 27.98 14.79
C ILE A 177 -1.53 29.38 15.24
N GLY A 178 -0.65 29.45 16.23
CA GLY A 178 0.01 30.70 16.63
C GLY A 178 0.85 31.29 15.49
N ALA A 179 1.69 30.47 14.86
CA ALA A 179 2.56 30.87 13.76
C ALA A 179 1.80 31.27 12.49
N SER A 180 0.70 30.58 12.18
CA SER A 180 -0.14 30.85 11.00
C SER A 180 -0.76 32.25 10.97
N ARG A 181 -0.74 33.00 12.08
CA ARG A 181 -1.23 34.40 12.15
C ARG A 181 -0.36 35.38 11.36
N GLY A 182 0.93 35.08 11.20
CA GLY A 182 1.86 35.91 10.44
C GLY A 182 1.82 35.67 8.93
N LEU A 183 0.98 34.73 8.47
CA LEU A 183 0.92 34.27 7.09
C LEU A 183 -0.25 34.90 6.32
N ASP A 184 -0.21 34.79 5.00
CA ASP A 184 -1.36 35.08 4.15
C ASP A 184 -2.53 34.11 4.42
N ALA A 185 -3.74 34.52 4.03
CA ALA A 185 -4.98 33.80 4.34
C ALA A 185 -4.99 32.35 3.82
N ASP A 186 -4.46 32.13 2.62
CA ASP A 186 -4.46 30.80 1.98
C ASP A 186 -3.52 29.85 2.73
N ARG A 187 -2.28 30.28 3.01
CA ARG A 187 -1.31 29.48 3.78
C ARG A 187 -1.77 29.26 5.21
N SER A 188 -2.31 30.30 5.85
CA SER A 188 -2.81 30.23 7.22
C SER A 188 -3.89 29.16 7.36
N SER A 189 -4.89 29.20 6.47
CA SER A 189 -5.99 28.23 6.43
C SER A 189 -5.47 26.82 6.18
N PHE A 190 -4.66 26.63 5.14
CA PHE A 190 -4.16 25.32 4.75
C PHE A 190 -3.28 24.67 5.83
N TYR A 191 -2.41 25.44 6.49
CA TYR A 191 -1.48 24.90 7.50
C TYR A 191 -2.18 24.49 8.79
N VAL A 192 -3.18 25.27 9.22
CA VAL A 192 -3.98 24.88 10.38
C VAL A 192 -4.79 23.62 10.06
N ASP A 193 -5.42 23.56 8.89
CA ASP A 193 -6.18 22.37 8.47
C ASP A 193 -5.30 21.12 8.48
N LEU A 194 -4.09 21.18 7.93
CA LEU A 194 -3.12 20.09 7.98
C LEU A 194 -2.72 19.71 9.40
N ALA A 195 -2.39 20.69 10.25
CA ALA A 195 -1.94 20.43 11.60
C ALA A 195 -3.02 19.76 12.46
N VAL A 196 -4.27 20.21 12.35
CA VAL A 196 -5.34 19.69 13.19
C VAL A 196 -5.89 18.36 12.64
N SER A 197 -5.97 18.18 11.32
CA SER A 197 -6.32 16.87 10.73
C SER A 197 -5.30 15.77 11.03
N SER A 198 -4.08 16.15 11.41
CA SER A 198 -3.02 15.22 11.81
C SER A 198 -3.07 14.81 13.29
N LEU A 199 -3.99 15.36 14.09
CA LEU A 199 -4.09 15.06 15.52
C LEU A 199 -4.83 13.76 15.81
N SER A 200 -4.51 13.15 16.96
CA SER A 200 -5.38 12.14 17.56
C SER A 200 -6.63 12.79 18.17
N GLU A 201 -7.69 12.01 18.38
CA GLU A 201 -8.90 12.45 19.06
C GLU A 201 -8.62 13.04 20.46
N ALA A 202 -7.69 12.43 21.20
CA ALA A 202 -7.28 12.94 22.51
C ALA A 202 -6.57 14.30 22.40
N ALA A 203 -5.62 14.43 21.46
CA ALA A 203 -4.90 15.68 21.22
C ALA A 203 -5.84 16.80 20.71
N ARG A 204 -6.82 16.46 19.87
CA ARG A 204 -7.86 17.39 19.40
C ARG A 204 -8.71 17.92 20.56
N ARG A 205 -9.17 17.05 21.45
CA ARG A 205 -9.92 17.46 22.66
C ARG A 205 -9.09 18.32 23.61
N ALA A 206 -7.82 17.97 23.79
CA ALA A 206 -6.89 18.77 24.59
C ALA A 206 -6.69 20.17 23.99
N LEU A 207 -6.51 20.26 22.66
CA LEU A 207 -6.43 21.53 21.94
C LEU A 207 -7.70 22.37 22.12
N GLU A 208 -8.89 21.76 21.97
CA GLU A 208 -10.16 22.44 22.18
C GLU A 208 -10.32 22.97 23.63
N ALA A 209 -9.91 22.19 24.62
CA ALA A 209 -9.94 22.62 26.02
C ALA A 209 -8.99 23.79 26.29
N LEU A 210 -7.80 23.77 25.70
CA LEU A 210 -6.85 24.89 25.74
C LEU A 210 -7.43 26.15 25.10
N MET A 211 -8.10 26.01 23.96
CA MET A 211 -8.76 27.13 23.27
C MET A 211 -9.94 27.71 24.06
N LYS A 212 -10.64 26.89 24.86
CA LYS A 212 -11.77 27.33 25.71
C LYS A 212 -11.35 27.97 27.04
N SER A 213 -10.16 27.64 27.56
CA SER A 213 -9.73 28.00 28.93
C SER A 213 -8.84 29.24 29.04
N GLY A 214 -8.36 29.80 27.93
CA GLY A 214 -7.46 30.96 27.91
C GLY A 214 -8.04 32.20 27.22
N SER A 215 -7.71 33.37 27.79
CA SER A 215 -7.95 34.74 27.31
C SER A 215 -7.32 35.04 25.94
N TYR A 216 -7.82 34.43 24.89
CA TYR A 216 -7.28 34.55 23.54
C TYR A 216 -8.41 34.75 22.53
N GLU A 217 -8.55 35.98 22.04
CA GLU A 217 -9.39 36.33 20.90
C GLU A 217 -8.86 35.64 19.64
N TYR A 218 -9.27 34.38 19.44
CA TYR A 218 -9.35 33.83 18.10
C TYR A 218 -10.39 34.64 17.34
N GLN A 219 -9.99 35.26 16.22
CA GLN A 219 -10.93 35.93 15.34
C GLN A 219 -12.07 34.95 15.00
N THR A 220 -13.27 35.40 15.32
CA THR A 220 -14.55 34.69 15.32
C THR A 220 -14.91 34.02 14.00
N GLU A 221 -14.25 34.41 12.91
CA GLU A 221 -14.50 33.89 11.57
C GLU A 221 -13.75 32.58 11.30
N PHE A 222 -12.51 32.46 11.77
CA PHE A 222 -11.65 31.30 11.50
C PHE A 222 -12.09 30.06 12.30
N VAL A 223 -12.31 30.21 13.61
CA VAL A 223 -12.85 29.13 14.47
C VAL A 223 -14.28 28.76 14.06
N GLY A 224 -15.06 29.73 13.58
CA GLY A 224 -16.41 29.48 13.06
C GLY A 224 -16.40 28.58 11.82
N GLN A 225 -15.54 28.87 10.85
CA GLN A 225 -15.35 28.04 9.66
C GLN A 225 -14.79 26.65 10.02
N TRP A 226 -13.86 26.58 10.97
CA TRP A 226 -13.23 25.34 11.40
C TRP A 226 -14.21 24.39 12.15
N ILE A 227 -15.02 24.94 13.07
CA ILE A 227 -16.09 24.19 13.74
C ILE A 227 -17.14 23.73 12.72
N ALA A 228 -17.49 24.59 11.75
CA ALA A 228 -18.46 24.24 10.70
C ALA A 228 -17.93 23.10 9.80
N LYS A 229 -16.67 23.18 9.38
CA LYS A 229 -16.00 22.16 8.55
C LYS A 229 -15.86 20.84 9.31
N GLY A 230 -15.37 20.86 10.54
CA GLY A 230 -15.26 19.66 11.38
C GLY A 230 -16.61 18.99 11.65
N ARG A 231 -17.70 19.76 11.79
CA ARG A 231 -19.07 19.22 11.90
C ARG A 231 -19.54 18.58 10.59
N GLN A 232 -19.18 19.16 9.45
CA GLN A 232 -19.55 18.64 8.14
C GLN A 232 -18.80 17.34 7.80
N GLU A 233 -17.49 17.29 8.07
CA GLU A 233 -16.66 16.11 7.88
C GLU A 233 -17.10 14.97 8.79
N GLY A 234 -17.31 15.21 10.08
CA GLY A 234 -17.82 14.19 11.01
C GLY A 234 -19.22 13.67 10.64
N LEU A 235 -20.08 14.51 10.03
CA LEU A 235 -21.36 14.07 9.50
C LEU A 235 -21.20 13.20 8.25
N GLN A 236 -20.27 13.55 7.36
CA GLN A 236 -19.98 12.76 6.16
C GLN A 236 -19.39 11.40 6.50
N GLU A 237 -18.40 11.35 7.40
CA GLU A 237 -17.78 10.11 7.87
C GLU A 237 -18.83 9.22 8.55
N GLY A 238 -19.61 9.76 9.49
CA GLY A 238 -20.69 9.02 10.15
C GLY A 238 -21.77 8.53 9.19
N LEU A 239 -22.08 9.30 8.14
CA LEU A 239 -23.02 8.87 7.09
C LEU A 239 -22.42 7.77 6.23
N GLN A 240 -21.14 7.85 5.90
CA GLN A 240 -20.45 6.86 5.07
C GLN A 240 -20.30 5.54 5.81
N GLU A 241 -19.88 5.57 7.08
CA GLU A 241 -19.82 4.40 7.95
C GLU A 241 -21.21 3.78 8.14
N GLY A 242 -22.22 4.59 8.48
CA GLY A 242 -23.59 4.12 8.64
C GLY A 242 -24.19 3.53 7.35
N LEU A 243 -23.87 4.12 6.19
CA LEU A 243 -24.30 3.58 4.89
C LEU A 243 -23.58 2.26 4.57
N GLN A 244 -22.29 2.15 4.87
CA GLN A 244 -21.52 0.94 4.62
C GLN A 244 -22.00 -0.22 5.51
N GLU A 245 -22.21 0.04 6.80
CA GLU A 245 -22.78 -0.94 7.73
C GLU A 245 -24.22 -1.33 7.31
N GLY A 246 -25.07 -0.34 6.98
CA GLY A 246 -26.44 -0.58 6.54
C GLY A 246 -26.52 -1.38 5.24
N LEU A 247 -25.64 -1.09 4.27
CA LEU A 247 -25.56 -1.84 3.01
C LEU A 247 -25.08 -3.27 3.24
N GLN A 248 -24.08 -3.46 4.11
CA GLN A 248 -23.58 -4.79 4.44
C GLN A 248 -24.65 -5.63 5.14
N GLN A 249 -25.36 -5.06 6.12
CA GLN A 249 -26.46 -5.71 6.81
C GLN A 249 -27.61 -6.05 5.84
N GLY A 250 -28.02 -5.09 5.00
CA GLY A 250 -29.08 -5.30 4.01
C GLY A 250 -28.73 -6.36 2.96
N LEU A 251 -27.48 -6.40 2.50
CA LEU A 251 -27.01 -7.43 1.56
C LEU A 251 -27.00 -8.82 2.21
N GLN A 252 -26.55 -8.93 3.47
CA GLN A 252 -26.57 -10.19 4.19
C GLN A 252 -28.00 -10.70 4.41
N GLN A 253 -28.92 -9.82 4.83
CA GLN A 253 -30.34 -10.14 4.99
C GLN A 253 -30.96 -10.57 3.65
N GLY A 254 -30.73 -9.82 2.57
CA GLY A 254 -31.26 -10.16 1.24
C GLY A 254 -30.73 -11.48 0.67
N LEU A 255 -29.45 -11.79 0.87
CA LEU A 255 -28.88 -13.08 0.49
C LEU A 255 -29.48 -14.23 1.31
N HIS A 256 -29.66 -14.01 2.61
CA HIS A 256 -30.25 -14.99 3.51
C HIS A 256 -31.71 -15.30 3.15
N ASP A 257 -32.54 -14.27 3.00
CA ASP A 257 -33.94 -14.40 2.59
C ASP A 257 -34.08 -15.03 1.20
N GLY A 258 -33.18 -14.69 0.27
CA GLY A 258 -33.13 -15.26 -1.07
C GLY A 258 -32.82 -16.76 -1.07
N GLU A 259 -31.81 -17.19 -0.31
CA GLU A 259 -31.45 -18.62 -0.17
C GLU A 259 -32.57 -19.41 0.52
N LEU A 260 -33.23 -18.82 1.53
CA LEU A 260 -34.39 -19.45 2.17
C LEU A 260 -35.56 -19.62 1.19
N THR A 261 -35.86 -18.58 0.41
CA THR A 261 -36.94 -18.62 -0.59
C THR A 261 -36.66 -19.70 -1.62
N ALA A 262 -35.46 -19.74 -2.18
CA ALA A 262 -35.04 -20.77 -3.14
C ALA A 262 -35.11 -22.18 -2.55
N LEU A 263 -34.74 -22.36 -1.28
CA LEU A 263 -34.83 -23.65 -0.59
C LEU A 263 -36.27 -24.13 -0.47
N PHE A 264 -37.20 -23.25 -0.06
CA PHE A 264 -38.62 -23.61 0.01
C PHE A 264 -39.20 -23.92 -1.38
N GLU A 265 -38.85 -23.15 -2.41
CA GLU A 265 -39.30 -23.41 -3.79
C GLU A 265 -38.83 -24.77 -4.31
N VAL A 266 -37.58 -25.16 -4.04
CA VAL A 266 -37.05 -26.47 -4.43
C VAL A 266 -37.77 -27.61 -3.71
N LEU A 267 -38.02 -27.46 -2.39
CA LEU A 267 -38.74 -28.48 -1.61
C LEU A 267 -40.19 -28.64 -2.10
N ASP A 268 -40.86 -27.53 -2.40
CA ASP A 268 -42.22 -27.52 -2.95
C ASP A 268 -42.28 -28.17 -4.33
N ALA A 269 -41.36 -27.81 -5.24
CA ALA A 269 -41.26 -28.41 -6.57
C ALA A 269 -40.95 -29.92 -6.52
N ARG A 270 -40.28 -30.37 -5.45
CA ARG A 270 -39.96 -31.78 -5.19
C ARG A 270 -41.12 -32.54 -4.56
N GLY A 271 -42.20 -31.86 -4.15
CA GLY A 271 -43.35 -32.44 -3.47
C GLY A 271 -43.05 -32.87 -2.03
N LEU A 272 -42.05 -32.26 -1.39
CA LEU A 272 -41.65 -32.58 -0.03
C LEU A 272 -42.38 -31.66 0.95
N GLU A 273 -43.28 -32.23 1.75
CA GLU A 273 -44.02 -31.47 2.76
C GLU A 273 -43.08 -30.95 3.87
N VAL A 274 -43.13 -29.63 4.10
CA VAL A 274 -42.36 -28.96 5.15
C VAL A 274 -43.28 -28.61 6.31
N ASP A 275 -43.10 -29.29 7.44
CA ASP A 275 -43.83 -29.00 8.68
C ASP A 275 -43.40 -27.67 9.32
N ASP A 276 -44.23 -27.17 10.24
CA ASP A 276 -44.00 -25.88 10.91
C ASP A 276 -42.69 -25.86 11.72
N SER A 277 -42.35 -27.00 12.36
CA SER A 277 -41.12 -27.14 13.14
C SER A 277 -39.86 -26.98 12.26
N THR A 278 -39.92 -27.48 11.03
CA THR A 278 -38.86 -27.40 10.04
C THR A 278 -38.78 -26.00 9.44
N ARG A 279 -39.93 -25.38 9.16
CA ARG A 279 -40.00 -23.99 8.70
C ARG A 279 -39.38 -23.03 9.69
N GLU A 280 -39.64 -23.20 10.98
CA GLU A 280 -39.02 -22.43 12.06
C GLU A 280 -37.50 -22.67 12.11
N ARG A 281 -37.06 -23.93 12.01
CA ARG A 281 -35.65 -24.30 12.01
C ARG A 281 -34.86 -23.70 10.85
N LEU A 282 -35.44 -23.67 9.65
CA LEU A 282 -34.80 -23.07 8.47
C LEU A 282 -34.69 -21.55 8.63
N ARG A 283 -35.78 -20.88 9.04
CA ARG A 283 -35.78 -19.42 9.28
C ARG A 283 -34.82 -18.99 10.38
N ALA A 284 -34.65 -19.81 11.41
CA ALA A 284 -33.74 -19.54 12.52
C ALA A 284 -32.24 -19.71 12.16
N CYS A 285 -31.92 -20.29 11.00
CA CYS A 285 -30.54 -20.54 10.61
C CYS A 285 -29.89 -19.29 10.02
N THR A 286 -29.01 -18.62 10.76
CA THR A 286 -28.32 -17.40 10.31
C THR A 286 -27.06 -17.66 9.46
N ASP A 287 -26.63 -18.91 9.31
CA ASP A 287 -25.46 -19.29 8.52
C ASP A 287 -25.83 -19.52 7.05
N LEU A 288 -25.39 -18.59 6.19
CA LEU A 288 -25.62 -18.63 4.74
C LEU A 288 -24.97 -19.86 4.06
N SER A 289 -23.84 -20.34 4.59
CA SER A 289 -23.14 -21.51 4.04
C SER A 289 -23.93 -22.79 4.29
N GLN A 290 -24.52 -22.86 5.48
CA GLN A 290 -25.41 -23.94 5.88
C GLN A 290 -26.69 -23.96 5.02
N LEU A 291 -27.31 -22.79 4.78
CA LEU A 291 -28.48 -22.67 3.90
C LEU A 291 -28.17 -23.14 2.47
N LYS A 292 -27.05 -22.72 1.90
CA LYS A 292 -26.59 -23.17 0.57
C LYS A 292 -26.35 -24.68 0.51
N LEU A 293 -25.84 -25.27 1.58
CA LEU A 293 -25.64 -26.72 1.68
C LEU A 293 -26.99 -27.46 1.70
N TRP A 294 -27.96 -26.96 2.47
CA TRP A 294 -29.31 -27.51 2.49
C TRP A 294 -30.01 -27.35 1.15
N LEU A 295 -29.88 -26.20 0.47
CA LEU A 295 -30.40 -25.99 -0.88
C LEU A 295 -29.87 -27.03 -1.87
N ARG A 296 -28.56 -27.30 -1.86
CA ARG A 296 -27.96 -28.34 -2.72
C ARG A 296 -28.48 -29.74 -2.39
N LYS A 297 -28.65 -30.06 -1.11
CA LYS A 297 -29.19 -31.36 -0.68
C LYS A 297 -30.67 -31.52 -1.04
N ALA A 298 -31.46 -30.45 -0.97
CA ALA A 298 -32.89 -30.45 -1.27
C ALA A 298 -33.23 -30.99 -2.66
N VAL A 299 -32.29 -30.90 -3.60
CA VAL A 299 -32.44 -31.45 -4.95
C VAL A 299 -32.45 -32.99 -4.95
N THR A 300 -31.73 -33.63 -4.03
CA THR A 300 -31.42 -35.08 -4.05
C THR A 300 -32.03 -35.89 -2.92
N VAL A 301 -32.42 -35.27 -1.81
CA VAL A 301 -32.97 -35.98 -0.65
C VAL A 301 -34.38 -36.50 -0.92
N ASP A 302 -34.74 -37.62 -0.29
CA ASP A 302 -36.07 -38.23 -0.42
C ASP A 302 -37.04 -37.74 0.68
N SER A 303 -36.52 -37.06 1.72
CA SER A 303 -37.30 -36.46 2.80
C SER A 303 -36.67 -35.16 3.32
N VAL A 304 -37.48 -34.26 3.91
CA VAL A 304 -37.01 -32.97 4.43
C VAL A 304 -36.07 -33.17 5.64
N GLN A 305 -36.27 -34.22 6.42
CA GLN A 305 -35.46 -34.53 7.60
C GLN A 305 -34.00 -34.85 7.22
N GLU A 306 -33.76 -35.41 6.03
CA GLU A 306 -32.43 -35.71 5.52
C GLU A 306 -31.57 -34.48 5.23
N LEU A 307 -32.16 -33.30 5.01
CA LEU A 307 -31.42 -32.04 4.86
C LEU A 307 -30.47 -31.80 6.03
N PHE A 308 -30.96 -32.14 7.22
CA PHE A 308 -30.30 -31.92 8.49
C PHE A 308 -29.32 -33.02 8.89
N THR A 309 -29.27 -34.12 8.15
CA THR A 309 -28.32 -35.20 8.43
C THR A 309 -26.91 -34.80 7.99
N PRO A 310 -25.86 -35.02 8.80
CA PRO A 310 -24.50 -34.78 8.37
C PRO A 310 -24.18 -35.70 7.17
N GLY A 311 -23.65 -35.13 6.08
CA GLY A 311 -23.28 -35.93 4.90
C GLY A 311 -22.18 -36.93 5.24
N PRO A 312 -22.03 -38.05 4.50
CA PRO A 312 -20.92 -38.95 4.72
C PRO A 312 -19.61 -38.20 4.51
N ALA A 313 -18.66 -38.36 5.45
CA ALA A 313 -17.34 -37.75 5.38
C ALA A 313 -16.66 -38.07 4.02
N PRO A 314 -15.89 -37.12 3.44
CA PRO A 314 -15.18 -37.39 2.19
C PRO A 314 -14.24 -38.58 2.40
N LYS A 315 -14.35 -39.61 1.55
CA LYS A 315 -13.44 -40.76 1.57
C LYS A 315 -12.00 -40.26 1.40
N PRO A 316 -11.03 -40.73 2.20
CA PRO A 316 -9.64 -40.35 2.02
C PRO A 316 -9.18 -40.75 0.62
N ALA A 317 -8.55 -39.80 -0.09
CA ALA A 317 -8.01 -40.02 -1.42
C ALA A 317 -7.10 -41.25 -1.39
N GLY A 318 -7.50 -42.31 -2.11
CA GLY A 318 -6.74 -43.53 -2.24
C GLY A 318 -5.34 -43.21 -2.76
N ARG A 319 -4.31 -43.58 -1.98
CA ARG A 319 -2.93 -43.66 -2.44
C ARG A 319 -2.91 -44.37 -3.80
N LYS A 320 -2.56 -43.66 -4.86
CA LYS A 320 -2.15 -44.29 -6.12
C LYS A 320 -0.96 -45.18 -5.82
N ALA A 321 -1.16 -46.49 -5.90
CA ALA A 321 -0.08 -47.46 -5.91
C ALA A 321 0.81 -47.18 -7.12
N SER A 322 2.01 -46.65 -6.86
CA SER A 322 3.07 -46.60 -7.85
C SER A 322 3.52 -48.02 -8.17
N LYS A 323 3.07 -48.55 -9.30
CA LYS A 323 3.82 -49.60 -10.01
C LYS A 323 5.13 -48.96 -10.48
N GLN A 324 6.20 -49.15 -9.73
CA GLN A 324 7.55 -49.08 -10.28
C GLN A 324 8.21 -50.45 -10.14
N GLY A 325 8.75 -50.87 -11.29
CA GLY A 325 9.26 -52.20 -11.54
C GLY A 325 10.42 -52.57 -10.63
N ARG A 326 10.41 -53.85 -10.29
CA ARG A 326 11.50 -54.58 -9.67
C ARG A 326 12.63 -54.68 -10.70
N SER A 327 13.62 -53.78 -10.63
CA SER A 327 14.94 -53.99 -11.23
C SER A 327 15.88 -54.47 -10.13
N THR A 328 16.30 -55.71 -10.27
CA THR A 328 17.30 -56.40 -9.47
C THR A 328 18.71 -55.88 -9.81
N LYS A 329 19.50 -55.48 -8.80
CA LYS A 329 20.93 -55.86 -8.67
C LYS A 329 21.50 -55.47 -7.30
N SER A 330 22.22 -56.42 -6.72
CA SER A 330 22.69 -56.56 -5.34
C SER A 330 23.74 -55.54 -4.86
N PRO A 331 23.84 -55.29 -3.54
CA PRO A 331 25.08 -54.89 -2.90
C PRO A 331 25.87 -56.13 -2.42
N LYS A 332 27.11 -56.27 -2.89
CA LYS A 332 28.12 -57.14 -2.28
C LYS A 332 28.45 -56.57 -0.89
N SER A 333 28.08 -57.27 0.18
CA SER A 333 28.75 -57.12 1.48
C SER A 333 29.81 -58.21 1.63
N ARG A 334 30.97 -57.75 2.07
CA ARG A 334 32.25 -58.45 2.19
C ARG A 334 32.28 -59.06 3.59
N THR A 335 32.43 -60.37 3.67
CA THR A 335 32.57 -61.13 4.92
C THR A 335 33.91 -60.84 5.59
N LYS A 336 33.89 -60.72 6.92
CA LYS A 336 35.07 -60.78 7.79
C LYS A 336 35.80 -62.11 7.63
N ARG A 337 37.06 -62.08 7.21
CA ARG A 337 38.25 -62.64 7.88
C ARG A 337 39.48 -62.22 7.08
#